data_AF-A0A7R9DUZ4-F1
#
_entry.id   AF-A0A7R9DUZ4-F1
#
_cell.length_a   1.000
_cell.length_b   1.000
_cell.length_c   1.000
_cell.angle_alpha   90.00
_cell.angle_beta   90.00
_cell.angle_gamma   90.00
#
_symmetry.space_group_name_H-M   'P 1'
#
loop_
_entity.id
_entity.type
_entity.pdbx_description
1 polymer ?
#
loop_
_entity_poly.entity_id
_entity_poly.type
_entity_poly.pdbx_seq_one_letter_code
_entity_poly.pdbx_strand_id
1 'polypeptide(L)'
;MMNEITELKTKRSEDSKGEIISRRIKASLLFVVLKKLNRLEKFRTKTSRDTMNRVKQQVDSYHLQLQNLLYEIEHLKKEVTKCLQFKSKDEEIELVTVEEFYKEAPATLSRPEVTQTNPHQLKLARLEWELEQRKQLSALCSKLQTAKEMVGKEIQTKKERLDNLTPRLKSILEGITISDILGHAMQTQNH
;
A
#
# COMPACT_ATOMS: atom_id res chain seq x y z
N MET A 1 -73.75 25.39 36.99
CA MET A 1 -74.69 25.13 35.88
C MET A 1 -75.40 23.78 35.96
N MET A 2 -74.72 22.62 35.89
CA MET A 2 -75.44 21.33 35.99
C MET A 2 -76.05 21.10 37.37
N ASN A 3 -75.31 21.41 38.45
CA ASN A 3 -75.81 21.33 39.82
C ASN A 3 -77.02 22.27 40.08
N GLU A 4 -77.02 23.45 39.47
CA GLU A 4 -78.12 24.41 39.59
C GLU A 4 -79.36 23.95 38.79
N ILE A 5 -79.16 23.31 37.63
CA ILE A 5 -80.26 22.69 36.87
C ILE A 5 -80.88 21.53 37.65
N THR A 6 -80.07 20.76 38.39
CA THR A 6 -80.58 19.69 39.26
C THR A 6 -81.37 20.24 40.45
N GLU A 7 -80.93 21.34 41.06
CA GLU A 7 -81.66 22.02 42.15
C GLU A 7 -82.96 22.69 41.68
N LEU A 8 -82.98 23.28 40.49
CA LEU A 8 -84.21 23.85 39.91
C LEU A 8 -85.24 22.77 39.53
N LYS A 9 -84.77 21.56 39.19
CA LYS A 9 -85.65 20.41 38.92
C LYS A 9 -86.31 19.85 40.16
N THR A 10 -85.66 19.91 41.34
CA THR A 10 -86.25 19.42 42.59
C THR A 10 -87.30 20.36 43.17
N LYS A 11 -87.21 21.68 42.90
CA LYS A 11 -88.17 22.70 43.39
C LYS A 11 -89.52 22.79 42.64
N ARG A 12 -89.63 22.21 41.44
CA ARG A 12 -90.87 21.98 40.64
C ARG A 12 -91.90 23.14 40.61
N SER A 13 -91.45 24.39 40.43
CA SER A 13 -92.30 25.57 40.20
C SER A 13 -92.49 25.86 38.69
N GLU A 14 -93.61 26.48 38.30
CA GLU A 14 -93.93 26.86 36.91
C GLU A 14 -92.85 27.79 36.32
N ASP A 15 -92.30 28.70 37.13
CA ASP A 15 -91.25 29.65 36.75
C ASP A 15 -89.87 28.96 36.60
N SER A 16 -89.67 27.84 37.30
CA SER A 16 -88.43 27.05 37.22
C SER A 16 -88.24 26.39 35.85
N LYS A 17 -89.32 26.14 35.09
CA LYS A 17 -89.22 25.52 33.75
C LYS A 17 -88.51 26.44 32.74
N GLY A 18 -88.85 27.73 32.73
CA GLY A 18 -88.23 28.72 31.84
C GLY A 18 -86.74 28.88 32.11
N GLU A 19 -86.36 28.93 33.38
CA GLU A 19 -84.95 29.10 33.77
C GLU A 19 -84.10 27.86 33.50
N ILE A 20 -84.66 26.65 33.65
CA ILE A 20 -84.01 25.40 33.24
C ILE A 20 -83.71 25.39 31.73
N ILE A 21 -84.64 25.87 30.90
CA ILE A 21 -84.44 25.94 29.44
C ILE A 21 -83.33 26.94 29.11
N SER A 22 -83.36 28.15 29.70
CA SER A 22 -82.32 29.16 29.51
C SER A 22 -80.92 28.66 29.90
N ARG A 23 -80.79 27.98 31.05
CA ARG A 23 -79.52 27.40 31.49
C ARG A 23 -79.05 26.25 30.59
N ARG A 24 -79.96 25.43 30.08
CA ARG A 24 -79.64 24.40 29.07
C ARG A 24 -79.12 25.00 27.78
N ILE A 25 -79.73 26.09 27.29
CA ILE A 25 -79.25 26.81 26.10
C ILE A 25 -77.83 27.36 26.34
N LYS A 26 -77.57 28.00 27.49
CA LYS A 26 -76.24 28.47 27.87
C LYS A 26 -75.21 27.34 27.93
N ALA A 27 -75.55 26.22 28.55
CA ALA A 27 -74.68 25.05 28.64
C ALA A 27 -74.37 24.46 27.24
N SER A 28 -75.37 24.34 26.37
CA SER A 28 -75.19 23.91 24.98
C SER A 28 -74.26 24.85 24.21
N LEU A 29 -74.41 26.16 24.38
CA LEU A 29 -73.53 27.15 23.76
C LEU A 29 -72.07 27.00 24.24
N LEU A 30 -71.85 26.82 25.55
CA LEU A 30 -70.53 26.57 26.10
C LEU A 30 -69.92 25.26 25.56
N PHE A 31 -70.72 24.23 25.37
CA PHE A 31 -70.25 22.98 24.79
C PHE A 31 -69.85 23.13 23.30
N VAL A 32 -70.57 23.97 22.54
CA VAL A 32 -70.18 24.33 21.16
C VAL A 32 -68.85 25.08 21.16
N VAL A 33 -68.65 26.03 22.10
CA VAL A 33 -67.37 26.73 22.25
C VAL A 33 -66.24 25.76 22.61
N LEU A 34 -66.47 24.83 23.55
CA LEU A 34 -65.50 23.81 23.93
C LEU A 34 -65.13 22.90 22.75
N LYS A 35 -66.10 22.46 21.95
CA LYS A 35 -65.85 21.69 20.72
C LYS A 35 -65.02 22.47 19.72
N LYS A 36 -65.29 23.77 19.54
CA LYS A 36 -64.51 24.66 18.66
C LYS A 36 -63.07 24.77 19.15
N LEU A 37 -62.86 25.03 20.45
CA LEU A 37 -61.53 25.09 21.06
C LEU A 37 -60.75 23.77 20.89
N ASN A 38 -61.41 22.63 21.11
CA ASN A 38 -60.79 21.32 20.97
C ASN A 38 -60.36 21.05 19.51
N ARG A 39 -61.18 21.47 18.53
CA ARG A 39 -60.84 21.38 17.10
C ARG A 39 -59.66 22.27 16.74
N LEU A 40 -59.62 23.49 17.27
CA LEU A 40 -58.49 24.42 17.10
C LEU A 40 -57.20 23.83 17.68
N GLU A 41 -57.26 23.24 18.87
CA GLU A 41 -56.08 22.61 19.50
C GLU A 41 -55.57 21.42 18.70
N LYS A 42 -56.48 20.55 18.23
CA LYS A 42 -56.13 19.44 17.33
C LYS A 42 -55.46 19.93 16.05
N PHE A 43 -55.99 21.00 15.45
CA PHE A 43 -55.39 21.59 14.25
C PHE A 43 -53.99 22.13 14.55
N ARG A 44 -53.83 22.94 15.61
CA ARG A 44 -52.54 23.50 16.04
C ARG A 44 -51.50 22.42 16.30
N THR A 45 -51.90 21.34 16.99
CA THR A 45 -51.03 20.20 17.31
C THR A 45 -50.64 19.43 16.05
N LYS A 46 -51.53 19.29 15.08
CA LYS A 46 -51.21 18.66 13.78
C LYS A 46 -50.22 19.51 13.00
N THR A 47 -50.48 20.82 12.85
CA THR A 47 -49.58 21.74 12.14
C THR A 47 -48.18 21.77 12.75
N SER A 48 -48.08 21.80 14.09
CA SER A 48 -46.80 21.75 14.79
C SER A 48 -46.04 20.44 14.52
N ARG A 49 -46.73 19.29 14.59
CA ARG A 49 -46.13 17.98 14.27
C ARG A 49 -45.67 17.88 12.81
N ASP A 50 -46.49 18.35 11.87
CA ASP A 50 -46.14 18.32 10.45
C ASP A 50 -44.90 19.20 10.18
N THR A 51 -44.82 20.36 10.84
CA THR A 51 -43.63 21.26 10.74
C THR A 51 -42.39 20.60 11.34
N MET A 52 -42.51 20.01 12.54
CA MET A 52 -41.42 19.29 13.19
C MET A 52 -40.91 18.12 12.34
N ASN A 53 -41.82 17.33 11.76
CA ASN A 53 -41.46 16.24 10.87
C ASN A 53 -40.72 16.73 9.61
N ARG A 54 -41.14 17.86 9.03
CA ARG A 54 -40.45 18.45 7.89
C ARG A 54 -39.01 18.85 8.23
N VAL A 55 -38.82 19.52 9.36
CA VAL A 55 -37.48 19.91 9.82
C VAL A 55 -36.63 18.69 10.14
N LYS A 56 -37.21 17.68 10.80
CA LYS A 56 -36.53 16.41 11.08
C LYS A 56 -36.02 15.74 9.80
N GLN A 57 -36.87 15.62 8.77
CA GLN A 57 -36.47 15.04 7.48
C GLN A 57 -35.32 15.81 6.81
N GLN A 58 -35.31 17.14 6.93
CA GLN A 58 -34.19 17.95 6.43
C GLN A 58 -32.90 17.68 7.20
N VAL A 59 -32.97 17.60 8.52
CA VAL A 59 -31.81 17.26 9.37
C VAL A 59 -31.29 15.87 9.03
N ASP A 60 -32.16 14.88 8.88
CA ASP A 60 -31.77 13.50 8.52
C ASP A 60 -31.09 13.47 7.15
N SER A 61 -31.56 14.27 6.18
CA SER A 61 -30.94 14.40 4.86
C SER A 61 -29.54 15.02 4.93
N TYR A 62 -29.37 16.10 5.70
CA TYR A 62 -28.05 16.70 5.91
C TYR A 62 -27.11 15.77 6.67
N HIS A 63 -27.63 15.03 7.64
CA HIS A 63 -26.85 14.04 8.37
C HIS A 63 -26.33 12.95 7.41
N LEU A 64 -27.16 12.46 6.49
CA LEU A 64 -26.73 11.50 5.47
C LEU A 64 -25.63 12.06 4.57
N GLN A 65 -25.77 13.32 4.10
CA GLN A 65 -24.72 13.97 3.30
C GLN A 65 -23.40 14.09 4.08
N LEU A 66 -23.47 14.44 5.36
CA LEU A 66 -22.30 14.50 6.24
C LEU A 66 -21.63 13.12 6.35
N GLN A 67 -22.41 12.05 6.56
CA GLN A 67 -21.85 10.69 6.64
C GLN A 67 -21.15 10.28 5.34
N ASN A 68 -21.72 10.61 4.18
CA ASN A 68 -21.08 10.35 2.89
C ASN A 68 -19.71 11.04 2.78
N LEU A 69 -19.64 12.32 3.16
CA LEU A 69 -18.38 13.08 3.15
C LEU A 69 -17.36 12.54 4.16
N LEU A 70 -17.79 12.14 5.35
CA LEU A 70 -16.91 11.52 6.34
C LEU A 70 -16.31 10.22 5.82
N TYR A 71 -17.12 9.40 5.14
CA TYR A 71 -16.65 8.16 4.52
C TYR A 71 -15.62 8.44 3.42
N GLU A 72 -15.87 9.44 2.57
CA GLU A 72 -14.92 9.84 1.52
C GLU A 72 -13.59 10.32 2.11
N ILE A 73 -13.64 11.14 3.16
CA ILE A 73 -12.43 11.59 3.89
C ILE A 73 -11.67 10.38 4.45
N GLU A 74 -12.36 9.42 5.05
CA GLU A 74 -11.73 8.23 5.62
C GLU A 74 -11.09 7.37 4.52
N HIS A 75 -11.77 7.19 3.40
CA HIS A 75 -11.25 6.47 2.22
C HIS A 75 -9.97 7.13 1.70
N LEU A 76 -10.01 8.44 1.46
CA LEU A 76 -8.84 9.18 0.97
C LEU A 76 -7.68 9.12 1.96
N LYS A 77 -7.93 9.23 3.28
CA LYS A 77 -6.87 9.06 4.30
C LYS A 77 -6.23 7.67 4.24
N LYS A 78 -7.03 6.62 4.04
CA LYS A 78 -6.51 5.25 3.87
C LYS A 78 -5.66 5.14 2.60
N GLU A 79 -6.09 5.74 1.50
CA GLU A 79 -5.31 5.77 0.25
C GLU A 79 -4.00 6.54 0.41
N VAL A 80 -4.01 7.73 1.02
CA VAL A 80 -2.78 8.48 1.30
C VAL A 80 -1.83 7.64 2.16
N THR A 81 -2.34 7.00 3.22
CA THR A 81 -1.53 6.13 4.08
C THR A 81 -0.93 4.97 3.29
N LYS A 82 -1.71 4.33 2.42
CA LYS A 82 -1.24 3.24 1.55
C LYS A 82 -0.15 3.72 0.58
N CYS A 83 -0.32 4.90 -0.02
CA CYS A 83 0.67 5.50 -0.91
C CYS A 83 1.97 5.86 -0.16
N LEU A 84 1.87 6.37 1.08
CA LEU A 84 3.04 6.68 1.91
C LEU A 84 3.75 5.43 2.43
N GLN A 85 3.03 4.32 2.62
CA GLN A 85 3.61 3.04 3.00
C GLN A 85 4.28 2.32 1.82
N PHE A 86 4.18 2.85 0.60
CA PHE A 86 4.91 2.32 -0.54
C PHE A 86 6.40 2.52 -0.33
N LYS A 87 7.06 1.44 0.10
CA LYS A 87 8.51 1.36 0.15
C LYS A 87 9.00 0.80 -1.17
N SER A 88 9.76 1.61 -1.89
CA SER A 88 10.39 1.17 -3.11
C SER A 88 11.69 0.44 -2.80
N LYS A 89 12.04 -0.57 -3.59
CA LYS A 89 13.21 -1.43 -3.34
C LYS A 89 14.54 -0.68 -3.40
N ASP A 90 14.56 0.52 -3.98
CA ASP A 90 15.74 1.40 -4.06
C ASP A 90 16.03 2.16 -2.75
N GLU A 91 15.21 2.02 -1.71
CA GLU A 91 15.53 2.54 -0.37
C GLU A 91 16.54 1.66 0.39
N GLU A 92 16.61 0.37 0.08
CA GLU A 92 17.52 -0.59 0.75
C GLU A 92 18.88 -0.71 0.04
N ILE A 93 19.06 -0.05 -1.11
CA ILE A 93 20.31 -0.12 -1.88
C ILE A 93 21.33 0.82 -1.25
N GLU A 94 22.38 0.25 -0.68
CA GLU A 94 23.57 0.99 -0.27
C GLU A 94 24.26 1.53 -1.52
N LEU A 95 24.31 2.86 -1.62
CA LEU A 95 24.83 3.59 -2.78
C LEU A 95 26.20 4.21 -2.47
N VAL A 96 27.11 4.18 -3.43
CA VAL A 96 28.41 4.91 -3.40
C VAL A 96 28.22 6.35 -2.91
N THR A 97 29.12 6.84 -2.05
CA THR A 97 28.99 8.17 -1.45
C THR A 97 28.95 9.28 -2.50
N VAL A 98 28.33 10.41 -2.17
CA VAL A 98 28.18 11.53 -3.13
C VAL A 98 29.55 12.05 -3.59
N GLU A 99 30.54 12.05 -2.69
CA GLU A 99 31.89 12.50 -2.99
C GLU A 99 32.62 11.59 -3.98
N GLU A 100 32.53 10.27 -3.77
CA GLU A 100 33.12 9.28 -4.68
C GLU A 100 32.41 9.29 -6.03
N PHE A 101 31.09 9.45 -6.04
CA PHE A 101 30.30 9.57 -7.26
C PHE A 101 30.78 10.74 -8.14
N TYR A 102 30.95 11.94 -7.58
CA TYR A 102 31.43 13.09 -8.38
C TYR A 102 32.90 12.98 -8.81
N LYS A 103 33.72 12.16 -8.13
CA LYS A 103 35.12 11.92 -8.49
C LYS A 103 35.27 10.90 -9.61
N GLU A 104 34.49 9.81 -9.55
CA GLU A 104 34.68 8.65 -10.43
C GLU A 104 33.69 8.62 -11.61
N ALA A 105 32.50 9.20 -11.45
CA ALA A 105 31.49 9.14 -12.50
C ALA A 105 31.83 10.08 -13.67
N PRO A 106 31.65 9.64 -14.92
CA PRO A 106 31.81 10.48 -16.11
C PRO A 106 30.91 11.72 -16.08
N ALA A 107 31.41 12.85 -16.61
CA ALA A 107 30.66 14.11 -16.67
C ALA A 107 29.33 14.01 -17.42
N THR A 108 29.23 13.08 -18.38
CA THR A 108 28.01 12.78 -19.15
C THR A 108 26.86 12.25 -18.28
N LEU A 109 27.20 11.59 -17.17
CA LEU A 109 26.26 10.98 -16.22
C LEU A 109 26.11 11.81 -14.96
N SER A 110 27.23 12.31 -14.42
CA SER A 110 27.26 13.10 -13.18
C SER A 110 26.46 14.40 -13.28
N ARG A 111 26.47 15.06 -14.46
CA ARG A 111 25.70 16.28 -14.80
C ARG A 111 25.51 17.24 -13.61
N PRO A 112 26.61 17.83 -13.09
CA PRO A 112 26.60 18.56 -11.82
C PRO A 112 25.60 19.73 -11.78
N GLU A 113 25.36 20.37 -12.93
CA GLU A 113 24.41 21.48 -13.08
C GLU A 113 22.98 21.11 -12.66
N VAL A 114 22.56 19.87 -12.93
CA VAL A 114 21.19 19.37 -12.66
C VAL A 114 21.15 18.58 -11.36
N THR A 115 22.17 17.77 -11.09
CA THR A 115 22.22 16.88 -9.93
C THR A 115 22.51 17.59 -8.62
N GLN A 116 23.22 18.73 -8.62
CA GLN A 116 23.40 19.53 -7.41
C GLN A 116 22.12 20.27 -6.99
N THR A 117 21.27 20.63 -7.95
CA THR A 117 20.04 21.39 -7.70
C THR A 117 18.86 20.47 -7.36
N ASN A 118 18.82 19.26 -7.92
CA ASN A 118 17.70 18.33 -7.76
C ASN A 118 18.15 16.99 -7.12
N PRO A 119 17.72 16.69 -5.88
CA PRO A 119 18.13 15.48 -5.17
C PRO A 119 17.61 14.19 -5.81
N HIS A 120 16.46 14.23 -6.48
CA HIS A 120 15.93 13.07 -7.20
C HIS A 120 16.80 12.73 -8.41
N GLN A 121 17.20 13.75 -9.18
CA GLN A 121 18.11 13.58 -10.31
C GLN A 121 19.49 13.08 -9.87
N LEU A 122 19.99 13.54 -8.72
CA LEU A 122 21.20 12.99 -8.10
C LEU A 122 21.06 11.50 -7.79
N LYS A 123 19.93 11.07 -7.19
CA LYS A 123 19.70 9.66 -6.85
C LYS A 123 19.63 8.79 -8.12
N LEU A 124 18.96 9.25 -9.17
CA LEU A 124 18.89 8.55 -10.46
C LEU A 124 20.27 8.40 -11.10
N ALA A 125 21.04 9.49 -11.18
CA ALA A 125 22.38 9.46 -11.77
C ALA A 125 23.33 8.53 -11.00
N ARG A 126 23.23 8.50 -9.66
CA ARG A 126 23.97 7.55 -8.81
C ARG A 126 23.57 6.09 -9.07
N LEU A 127 22.28 5.79 -9.20
CA LEU A 127 21.79 4.44 -9.51
C LEU A 127 22.23 3.97 -10.90
N GLU A 128 22.19 4.85 -11.91
CA GLU A 128 22.66 4.54 -13.26
C GLU A 128 24.16 4.26 -13.28
N TRP A 129 24.96 5.01 -12.51
CA TRP A 129 26.40 4.78 -12.41
C TRP A 129 26.72 3.44 -11.78
N GLU A 130 26.07 3.10 -10.67
CA GLU A 130 26.26 1.80 -10.04
C GLU A 130 25.84 0.64 -10.93
N LEU A 131 24.73 0.79 -11.67
CA LEU A 131 24.30 -0.22 -12.61
C LEU A 131 25.38 -0.49 -13.67
N GLU A 132 25.98 0.58 -14.21
CA GLU A 132 27.05 0.48 -15.20
C GLU A 132 28.31 -0.17 -14.60
N GLN A 133 28.73 0.24 -13.40
CA GLN A 133 29.84 -0.39 -12.69
C GLN A 133 29.59 -1.88 -12.44
N ARG A 134 28.41 -2.26 -11.96
CA ARG A 134 28.05 -3.67 -11.70
C ARG A 134 28.05 -4.50 -12.99
N LYS A 135 27.59 -3.93 -14.12
CA LYS A 135 27.67 -4.59 -15.44
C LYS A 135 29.11 -4.81 -15.87
N GLN A 136 29.96 -3.79 -15.74
CA GLN A 136 31.38 -3.88 -16.10
C GLN A 136 32.12 -4.91 -15.24
N LEU A 137 31.88 -4.90 -13.92
CA LEU A 137 32.44 -5.88 -12.98
C LEU A 137 31.96 -7.30 -13.30
N SER A 138 30.67 -7.50 -13.58
CA SER A 138 30.13 -8.81 -13.97
C SER A 138 30.77 -9.34 -15.25
N ALA A 139 30.92 -8.49 -16.27
CA ALA A 139 31.59 -8.85 -17.52
C ALA A 139 33.08 -9.19 -17.29
N LEU A 140 33.77 -8.43 -16.44
CA LEU A 140 35.16 -8.70 -16.09
C LEU A 140 35.30 -10.02 -15.32
N CYS A 141 34.44 -10.28 -14.34
CA CYS A 141 34.40 -11.54 -13.60
C CYS A 141 34.18 -12.74 -14.54
N SER A 142 33.24 -12.62 -15.50
CA SER A 142 33.01 -13.67 -16.50
C SER A 142 34.24 -13.91 -17.39
N LYS A 143 34.91 -12.85 -17.84
CA LYS A 143 36.16 -12.94 -18.60
C LYS A 143 37.29 -13.59 -17.79
N LEU A 144 37.46 -13.21 -16.53
CA LEU A 144 38.48 -13.78 -15.65
C LEU A 144 38.18 -15.24 -15.32
N GLN A 145 36.91 -15.60 -15.13
CA GLN A 145 36.48 -16.97 -14.89
C GLN A 145 36.77 -17.86 -16.10
N THR A 146 36.43 -17.41 -17.31
CA THR A 146 36.74 -18.15 -18.55
C THR A 146 38.25 -18.28 -18.78
N ALA A 147 39.03 -17.23 -18.53
CA ALA A 147 40.49 -17.29 -18.59
C ALA A 147 41.07 -18.29 -17.56
N LYS A 148 40.57 -18.27 -16.32
CA LYS A 148 40.95 -19.22 -15.26
C LYS A 148 40.64 -20.66 -15.67
N GLU A 149 39.47 -20.92 -16.25
CA GLU A 149 39.09 -22.24 -16.74
C GLU A 149 39.97 -22.70 -17.91
N MET A 150 40.32 -21.79 -18.83
CA MET A 150 41.23 -22.08 -19.94
C MET A 150 42.62 -22.46 -19.44
N VAL A 151 43.21 -21.65 -18.56
CA VAL A 151 44.52 -21.95 -17.95
C VAL A 151 44.45 -23.24 -17.14
N GLY A 152 43.36 -23.49 -16.42
CA GLY A 152 43.12 -24.74 -15.72
C GLY A 152 43.15 -25.96 -16.64
N LYS A 153 42.51 -25.89 -17.81
CA LYS A 153 42.55 -26.94 -18.85
C LYS A 153 43.94 -27.11 -19.45
N GLU A 154 44.66 -26.02 -19.71
CA GLU A 154 46.05 -26.10 -20.19
C GLU A 154 46.99 -26.76 -19.18
N ILE A 155 46.84 -26.45 -17.89
CA ILE A 155 47.62 -27.10 -16.83
C ILE A 155 47.30 -28.60 -16.80
N GLN A 156 46.02 -28.96 -16.88
CA GLN A 156 45.60 -30.36 -16.88
C GLN A 156 46.17 -31.14 -18.08
N THR A 157 46.06 -30.60 -19.30
CA THR A 157 46.64 -31.24 -20.49
C THR A 157 48.16 -31.32 -20.45
N LYS A 158 48.86 -30.32 -19.90
CA LYS A 158 50.31 -30.37 -19.68
C LYS A 158 50.69 -31.43 -18.64
N LYS A 159 49.93 -31.57 -17.56
CA LYS A 159 50.11 -32.65 -16.57
C LYS A 159 49.93 -34.02 -17.21
N GLU A 160 48.84 -34.23 -17.96
CA GLU A 160 48.60 -35.49 -18.68
C GLU A 160 49.73 -35.81 -19.68
N ARG A 161 50.27 -34.81 -20.38
CA ARG A 161 51.44 -35.00 -21.25
C ARG A 161 52.69 -35.40 -20.46
N LEU A 162 52.97 -34.78 -19.31
CA LEU A 162 54.09 -35.14 -18.44
C LEU A 162 53.92 -36.56 -17.87
N ASP A 163 52.71 -36.90 -17.42
CA ASP A 163 52.37 -38.23 -16.92
C ASP A 163 52.52 -39.29 -18.02
N ASN A 164 52.23 -38.96 -19.28
CA ASN A 164 52.45 -39.83 -20.45
C ASN A 164 53.93 -39.90 -20.89
N LEU A 165 54.72 -38.85 -20.68
CA LEU A 165 56.16 -38.82 -20.99
C LEU A 165 56.97 -39.66 -20.01
N THR A 166 56.58 -39.67 -18.72
CA THR A 166 57.25 -40.42 -17.66
C THR A 166 57.44 -41.93 -17.98
N PRO A 167 56.41 -42.69 -18.38
CA PRO A 167 56.56 -44.10 -18.76
C PRO A 167 57.33 -44.28 -20.07
N ARG A 168 57.23 -43.35 -21.03
CA ARG A 168 58.04 -43.39 -22.27
C ARG A 168 59.53 -43.21 -21.97
N LEU A 169 59.88 -42.27 -21.10
CA LEU A 169 61.26 -42.08 -20.64
C LEU A 169 61.76 -43.29 -19.85
N LYS A 170 60.94 -43.88 -18.98
CA LYS A 170 61.28 -45.14 -18.30
C LYS A 170 61.54 -46.27 -19.31
N SER A 171 60.66 -46.43 -20.31
CA SER A 171 60.83 -47.43 -21.36
C SER A 171 62.11 -47.21 -22.20
N ILE A 172 62.45 -45.96 -22.51
CA ILE A 172 63.72 -45.63 -23.18
C ILE A 172 64.91 -45.91 -22.26
N LEU A 173 64.83 -45.57 -20.98
CA LEU A 173 65.88 -45.86 -19.99
C LEU A 173 66.10 -47.38 -19.86
N GLU A 174 65.01 -48.15 -19.80
CA GLU A 174 65.02 -49.62 -19.80
C GLU A 174 65.60 -50.20 -21.10
N GLY A 175 65.29 -49.59 -22.26
CA GLY A 175 65.87 -49.97 -23.55
C GLY A 175 67.35 -49.61 -23.68
N ILE A 176 67.82 -48.56 -23.03
CA ILE A 176 69.23 -48.15 -22.95
C ILE A 176 69.99 -49.01 -21.94
N THR A 177 69.32 -49.64 -20.99
CA THR A 177 69.96 -50.56 -20.06
C THR A 177 70.19 -51.94 -20.69
N ILE A 178 71.48 -52.28 -20.78
CA ILE A 178 72.09 -53.60 -20.97
C ILE A 178 72.42 -53.96 -22.43
N SER A 179 71.53 -53.84 -23.42
CA SER A 179 71.85 -54.37 -24.77
C SER A 179 72.88 -53.55 -25.57
N ASP A 180 72.86 -52.22 -25.51
CA ASP A 180 73.77 -51.37 -26.33
C ASP A 180 75.16 -51.21 -25.71
N ILE A 181 75.28 -51.29 -24.37
CA ILE A 181 76.59 -51.28 -23.70
C ILE A 181 77.29 -52.64 -23.85
N LEU A 182 76.55 -53.75 -23.94
CA LEU A 182 77.11 -55.08 -24.22
C LEU A 182 77.31 -55.35 -25.73
N GLY A 183 76.54 -54.72 -26.60
CA GLY A 183 76.62 -54.90 -28.05
C GLY A 183 77.96 -54.46 -28.66
N HIS A 184 78.59 -53.42 -28.11
CA HIS A 184 79.94 -53.00 -28.53
C HIS A 184 81.08 -53.77 -27.84
N ALA A 185 80.86 -54.36 -26.65
CA ALA A 185 81.89 -55.13 -25.96
C ALA A 185 82.03 -56.57 -26.47
N MET A 186 80.98 -57.14 -27.08
CA MET A 186 80.95 -58.52 -27.57
C MET A 186 81.50 -58.72 -28.99
N GLN A 187 81.88 -57.65 -29.71
CA GLN A 187 82.56 -57.77 -31.02
C GLN A 187 84.10 -57.78 -30.91
N THR A 188 84.68 -57.63 -29.71
CA THR A 188 86.14 -57.62 -29.51
C THR A 188 86.72 -58.86 -28.83
N GLN A 189 85.91 -59.88 -28.50
CA GLN A 189 86.42 -61.15 -27.94
C GLN A 189 85.71 -62.36 -28.53
N ASN A 190 86.11 -62.74 -29.74
CA ASN A 190 86.17 -64.14 -30.19
C ASN A 190 87.17 -64.20 -31.34
N HIS A 191 88.45 -64.22 -30.93
CA HIS A 191 89.47 -65.04 -31.55
C HIS A 191 89.59 -66.31 -30.71
#